data_AF-A0A4W5PXV7-F1
#
_entry.id   AF-A0A4W5PXV7-F1
#
_cell.length_a   1.000
_cell.length_b   1.000
_cell.length_c   1.000
_cell.angle_alpha   90.00
_cell.angle_beta   90.00
_cell.angle_gamma   90.00
#
_symmetry.space_group_name_H-M   'P 1'
#
loop_
_entity.id
_entity.type
_entity.pdbx_description
1 polymer ?
#
loop_
_entity_poly.entity_id
_entity_poly.type
_entity_poly.pdbx_seq_one_letter_code
_entity_poly.pdbx_strand_id
1 'polypeptide(L)' 'MGKGQHHVTTKQELVKRYNRINTIQQERQGQSRFLQSRNLNCIALCEVITSKDLQKHGDTWVCPISDHVCTRFFFV' A
#
# COMPACT_ATOMS: atom_id res chain seq x y z
N MET A 1 8.72 46.49 35.74
CA MET A 1 7.93 46.75 34.52
C MET A 1 8.73 46.26 33.30
N GLY A 2 8.55 45.00 32.91
CA GLY A 2 9.32 44.40 31.81
C GLY A 2 8.67 44.69 30.45
N LYS A 3 9.38 45.41 29.57
CA LYS A 3 8.95 45.62 28.19
C LYS A 3 9.29 44.36 27.38
N GLY A 4 8.35 43.44 27.24
CA GLY A 4 8.46 42.34 26.30
C GLY A 4 8.40 42.88 24.87
N GLN A 5 9.52 42.89 24.15
CA GLN A 5 9.52 43.19 22.72
C GLN A 5 9.00 41.97 21.97
N HIS A 6 7.76 42.04 21.48
CA HIS A 6 7.23 41.03 20.58
C HIS A 6 7.85 41.28 19.20
N HIS A 7 8.75 40.39 18.77
CA HIS A 7 9.30 40.41 17.43
C HIS A 7 8.18 40.05 16.43
N VAL A 8 7.62 41.05 15.76
CA VAL A 8 6.58 40.85 14.75
C VAL A 8 7.23 40.19 13.53
N THR A 9 6.97 38.90 13.36
CA THR A 9 7.42 38.12 12.20
C THR A 9 6.90 38.77 10.92
N THR A 10 7.80 39.07 9.99
CA THR A 10 7.44 39.80 8.76
C THR A 10 6.53 38.95 7.85
N LYS A 11 5.68 39.63 7.08
CA LYS A 11 4.77 39.00 6.10
C LYS A 11 5.49 38.01 5.17
N GLN A 12 6.72 38.33 4.76
CA GLN A 12 7.53 37.46 3.88
C GLN A 12 7.90 36.14 4.55
N GLU A 13 8.20 36.17 5.84
CA GLU A 13 8.58 34.97 6.60
C GLU A 13 7.36 34.09 6.88
N LEU A 14 6.20 34.70 7.11
CA LEU A 14 4.92 33.99 7.20
C LEU A 14 4.58 33.28 5.88
N VAL A 15 4.75 33.96 4.74
CA VAL A 15 4.52 33.37 3.41
C VAL A 15 5.48 32.20 3.15
N LYS A 16 6.77 32.33 3.52
CA LYS A 16 7.74 31.23 3.41
C LYS A 16 7.34 30.01 4.25
N ARG A 17 6.88 30.23 5.49
CA ARG A 17 6.41 29.14 6.37
C ARG A 17 5.17 28.46 5.79
N TYR A 18 4.20 29.25 5.30
CA TYR A 18 2.96 28.72 4.72
C TYR A 18 3.23 27.88 3.47
N ASN A 19 4.09 28.36 2.56
CA ASN A 19 4.47 27.63 1.36
C ASN A 19 5.15 26.30 1.71
N ARG A 20 6.03 26.27 2.72
CA ARG A 20 6.71 25.06 3.17
C ARG A 20 5.73 24.02 3.75
N ILE A 21 4.69 24.46 4.45
CA ILE A 21 3.62 23.58 4.97
C ILE A 21 2.82 22.96 3.82
N ASN A 22 2.49 23.75 2.79
CA ASN A 22 1.76 23.26 1.62
C ASN A 22 2.57 22.21 0.84
N THR A 23 3.89 22.40 0.70
CA THR A 23 4.77 21.41 0.05
C THR A 23 4.79 20.07 0.80
N ILE A 24 4.88 20.11 2.14
CA ILE A 24 4.86 18.91 2.98
C ILE A 24 3.49 18.21 2.94
N GLN A 25 2.39 18.97 2.88
CA GLN A 25 1.05 18.39 2.74
C GLN A 25 0.84 17.75 1.36
N GLN A 26 1.36 18.35 0.28
CA GLN A 26 1.34 17.75 -1.05
C GLN A 26 2.15 16.45 -1.12
N GLU A 27 3.35 16.40 -0.53
CA GLU A 27 4.16 15.17 -0.48
C GLU A 27 3.46 14.04 0.30
N ARG A 28 2.71 14.37 1.36
CA ARG A 28 1.90 13.39 2.11
C ARG A 28 0.67 12.92 1.36
N GLN A 29 0.07 13.77 0.51
CA GLN A 29 -1.08 13.39 -0.34
C GLN A 29 -0.66 12.56 -1.57
N GLY A 30 0.62 12.63 -1.97
CA GLY A 30 1.19 11.86 -3.09
C GLY A 30 1.70 10.46 -2.73
N GLN A 31 1.62 10.04 -1.46
CA GLN A 31 1.94 8.67 -1.07
C GLN A 31 0.88 7.74 -1.67
N SER A 32 1.25 7.08 -2.77
CA SER A 32 0.43 6.11 -3.47
C SER A 32 -0.21 5.15 -2.47
N ARG A 33 -1.54 5.10 -2.44
CA ARG A 33 -2.30 4.12 -1.63
C ARG A 33 -2.22 2.70 -2.19
N PHE A 34 -1.51 2.52 -3.30
CA PHE A 34 -1.24 1.21 -3.86
C PHE A 34 -0.01 0.61 -3.20
N LEU A 35 -0.12 -0.67 -2.88
CA LEU A 35 0.96 -1.53 -2.49
C LEU A 35 2.12 -1.43 -3.50
N GLN A 36 3.32 -1.13 -3.02
CA GLN A 36 4.50 -1.01 -3.88
C GLN A 36 4.94 -2.39 -4.36
N SER A 37 4.84 -2.63 -5.68
CA SER A 37 5.04 -3.94 -6.31
C SER A 37 6.35 -4.66 -6.00
N ARG A 38 7.38 -3.95 -5.54
CA ARG A 38 8.71 -4.53 -5.26
C ARG A 38 8.76 -5.41 -4.01
N ASN A 39 7.82 -5.30 -3.07
CA ASN A 39 7.89 -6.01 -1.78
C ASN A 39 6.51 -6.58 -1.36
N LEU A 40 5.80 -7.24 -2.29
CA LEU A 40 4.48 -7.80 -1.99
C LEU A 40 4.53 -9.31 -1.94
N ASN A 41 4.01 -9.85 -0.85
CA ASN A 41 3.70 -11.26 -0.72
C ASN A 41 2.21 -11.42 -0.98
N CYS A 42 1.86 -12.21 -1.99
CA CYS A 42 0.47 -12.52 -2.29
C CYS A 42 0.21 -14.00 -2.07
N ILE A 43 -0.84 -14.32 -1.31
CA ILE A 43 -1.36 -15.67 -1.17
C ILE A 43 -2.70 -15.73 -1.89
N ALA A 44 -2.84 -16.68 -2.81
CA ALA A 44 -4.10 -16.94 -3.50
C ALA A 44 -4.82 -18.11 -2.83
N LEU A 45 -6.13 -17.94 -2.56
CA LEU A 45 -7.01 -19.07 -2.26
C LEU A 45 -7.74 -19.47 -3.54
N CYS A 46 -7.60 -20.74 -3.90
CA CYS A 46 -8.20 -21.32 -5.09
C CYS A 46 -9.23 -22.38 -4.70
N GLU A 47 -10.31 -22.43 -5.45
CA GLU A 47 -11.18 -23.60 -5.52
C GLU A 47 -10.65 -24.53 -6.61
N VAL A 48 -10.68 -25.83 -6.33
CA VAL A 48 -10.20 -26.86 -7.25
C VAL A 48 -11.28 -27.91 -7.42
N ILE A 49 -11.58 -28.28 -8.66
CA ILE A 49 -12.52 -29.35 -8.97
C ILE A 49 -11.86 -30.70 -8.68
N THR A 50 -12.50 -31.51 -7.83
CA THR A 50 -12.08 -32.89 -7.57
C THR A 50 -12.25 -33.73 -8.84
N SER A 51 -11.15 -34.28 -9.35
CA SER A 51 -11.12 -35.11 -10.55
C SER A 51 -10.06 -36.20 -10.42
N LYS A 52 -10.08 -37.19 -11.32
CA LYS A 52 -9.08 -38.27 -11.34
C LYS A 52 -7.66 -37.76 -11.61
N ASP A 53 -7.56 -36.59 -12.24
CA ASP A 53 -6.28 -35.95 -12.60
C ASP A 53 -5.68 -35.15 -11.44
N LEU A 54 -6.43 -34.95 -10.35
CA LEU A 54 -5.94 -34.27 -9.15
C LEU A 54 -5.08 -35.23 -8.32
N GLN A 55 -3.77 -34.97 -8.29
CA GLN A 55 -2.79 -35.83 -7.63
C GLN A 55 -2.31 -35.22 -6.31
N LYS A 56 -2.15 -36.04 -5.27
CA LYS A 56 -1.62 -35.63 -3.96
C LYS A 56 -0.23 -36.19 -3.74
N HIS A 57 0.71 -35.33 -3.35
CA HIS A 57 2.04 -35.71 -2.89
C HIS A 57 2.37 -35.00 -1.57
N GLY A 58 2.34 -35.75 -0.45
CA GLY A 58 2.44 -35.17 0.90
C GLY A 58 1.28 -34.20 1.17
N ASP A 59 1.63 -32.94 1.47
CA ASP A 59 0.67 -31.85 1.69
C ASP A 59 0.40 -31.01 0.42
N THR A 60 1.04 -31.34 -0.69
CA THR A 60 0.89 -30.62 -1.97
C THR A 60 -0.04 -31.36 -2.91
N TRP A 61 -0.92 -30.61 -3.56
CA TRP A 61 -1.80 -31.10 -4.62
C TRP A 61 -1.35 -30.55 -5.97
N VAL A 62 -1.38 -31.38 -7.00
CA VAL A 62 -1.04 -31.03 -8.38
C VAL A 62 -2.27 -31.26 -9.26
N CYS A 63 -2.75 -30.20 -9.89
CA CYS A 63 -3.83 -30.23 -10.87
C CYS A 63 -3.27 -29.86 -12.25
N PRO A 64 -3.13 -30.81 -13.19
CA PRO A 64 -2.54 -30.54 -14.51
C PRO A 64 -3.48 -29.78 -15.45
N ILE A 65 -4.78 -29.75 -15.16
CA ILE A 65 -5.80 -29.07 -15.97
C ILE A 65 -6.05 -27.69 -15.36
N SER A 66 -5.71 -26.63 -16.08
CA SER A 66 -5.89 -25.24 -15.62
C SER A 66 -7.35 -24.89 -15.35
N ASP A 67 -8.25 -25.38 -16.19
CA ASP A 67 -9.67 -25.04 -16.16
C ASP A 67 -10.39 -25.60 -14.92
N HIS A 68 -9.73 -26.52 -14.20
CA HIS A 68 -10.21 -27.07 -12.93
C HIS A 68 -9.83 -26.21 -11.71
N VAL A 69 -9.08 -25.13 -11.89
CA VAL A 69 -8.60 -24.26 -10.81
C VAL A 69 -9.16 -22.86 -11.01
N CYS A 70 -9.86 -22.33 -10.00
CA CYS A 70 -10.38 -20.96 -10.00
C CYS A 70 -9.89 -20.21 -8.77
N THR A 71 -9.20 -19.08 -8.96
CA THR A 71 -8.80 -18.20 -7.85
C THR A 71 -10.00 -17.41 -7.34
N ARG A 72 -10.28 -17.52 -6.04
CA ARG A 72 -11.39 -16.81 -5.40
C ARG A 72 -10.95 -15.57 -4.64
N PHE A 73 -9.80 -15.63 -4.00
CA PHE A 73 -9.30 -14.55 -3.15
C PHE A 73 -7.80 -14.36 -3.31
N PHE A 74 -7.38 -13.11 -3.18
CA PHE A 74 -5.98 -12.72 -3.03
C PHE A 74 -5.82 -12.04 -1.67
N PHE A 75 -4.82 -12.47 -0.90
CA PHE A 75 -4.36 -11.82 0.31
C PHE A 75 -3.02 -11.16 -0.01
N VAL A 76 -2.98 -9.83 0.06
CA VAL A 76 -1.89 -8.95 -0.39
C VAL A 76 -1.53 -7.93 0.68
#